data_AF-A0A533VJM8-F1
#
_entry.id   AF-A0A533VJM8-F1
#
_cell.length_a   1.000
_cell.length_b   1.000
_cell.length_c   1.000
_cell.angle_alpha   90.00
_cell.angle_beta   90.00
_cell.angle_gamma   90.00
#
_symmetry.space_group_name_H-M   'P 1'
#
loop_
_entity.id
_entity.type
_entity.pdbx_description
1 polymer ?
#
loop_
_entity_poly.entity_id
_entity_poly.type
_entity_poly.pdbx_seq_one_letter_code
_entity_poly.pdbx_strand_id
1 'polypeptide(L)'
;MTVIDCAGDNEIALELENYLKNLGFDAKAEESLVTVDKTNVENTVNLFLKETVRTEYKIRNLDSTHFLLSKEVTIEDLDLLSCEMCGYVLSNEIELMNHRRLHGSV
;
A
#
# COMPACT_ATOMS: atom_id res chain seq x y z
N MET A 1 8.12 -19.29 -2.75
CA MET A 1 8.44 -17.87 -3.01
C MET A 1 7.21 -16.98 -2.96
N THR A 2 7.26 -15.96 -2.10
CA THR A 2 6.28 -14.87 -1.93
C THR A 2 6.99 -13.55 -2.21
N VAL A 3 6.29 -12.59 -2.79
CA VAL A 3 6.77 -11.24 -3.10
C VAL A 3 5.92 -10.22 -2.33
N ILE A 4 6.59 -9.27 -1.69
CA ILE A 4 5.97 -8.16 -0.97
C ILE A 4 6.45 -6.88 -1.65
N ASP A 5 5.54 -6.14 -2.26
CA ASP A 5 5.81 -4.83 -2.85
C ASP A 5 5.60 -3.75 -1.79
N CYS A 6 6.65 -3.00 -1.44
CA CYS A 6 6.63 -1.91 -0.47
C CYS A 6 6.23 -0.56 -1.07
N ALA A 7 5.57 -0.55 -2.23
CA ALA A 7 4.99 0.62 -2.87
C ALA A 7 6.00 1.77 -3.11
N GLY A 8 7.24 1.43 -3.46
CA GLY A 8 8.33 2.39 -3.67
C GLY A 8 9.11 2.79 -2.40
N ASP A 9 8.74 2.28 -1.22
CA ASP A 9 9.43 2.55 0.04
C ASP A 9 10.62 1.59 0.24
N ASN A 10 11.80 2.02 -0.23
CA ASN A 10 13.03 1.24 -0.17
C ASN A 10 13.54 1.03 1.27
N GLU A 11 13.30 1.99 2.17
CA GLU A 11 13.75 1.90 3.56
C GLU A 11 12.98 0.80 4.30
N ILE A 12 11.65 0.76 4.13
CA ILE A 12 10.83 -0.32 4.68
C ILE A 12 11.19 -1.68 4.08
N ALA A 13 11.47 -1.75 2.77
CA ALA A 13 11.87 -3.00 2.14
C ALA A 13 13.14 -3.59 2.79
N LEU A 14 14.15 -2.76 3.02
CA LEU A 14 15.40 -3.15 3.67
C LEU A 14 15.21 -3.53 5.14
N GLU A 15 14.40 -2.78 5.89
CA GLU A 15 14.11 -3.10 7.27
C GLU A 15 13.32 -4.41 7.40
N LEU A 16 12.35 -4.63 6.52
CA LEU A 16 11.55 -5.85 6.47
C LEU A 16 12.41 -7.06 6.09
N GLU A 17 13.32 -6.93 5.13
CA GLU A 17 14.30 -7.98 4.82
C GLU A 17 15.10 -8.38 6.06
N ASN A 18 15.67 -7.40 6.77
CA ASN A 18 16.45 -7.67 7.98
C ASN A 18 15.61 -8.32 9.07
N TYR A 19 14.36 -7.86 9.25
CA TYR A 19 13.43 -8.45 10.19
C TYR A 19 13.13 -9.93 9.85
N LEU A 20 12.83 -10.22 8.58
CA LEU A 20 12.56 -11.58 8.12
C LEU A 20 13.78 -12.50 8.26
N LYS A 21 14.99 -12.00 7.95
CA LYS A 21 16.24 -12.75 8.15
C LYS A 21 16.51 -13.04 9.63
N ASN A 22 16.23 -12.09 10.52
CA ASN A 22 16.37 -12.29 11.97
C ASN A 22 15.42 -13.36 12.51
N LEU A 23 14.27 -13.57 11.86
CA LEU A 23 13.35 -14.66 12.14
C LEU A 23 13.74 -15.99 11.48
N GLY A 24 14.84 -16.02 10.72
CA GLY A 24 15.37 -17.20 10.05
C GLY A 24 14.78 -17.47 8.66
N PHE A 25 14.09 -16.51 8.05
CA PHE A 25 13.60 -16.65 6.68
C PHE A 25 14.68 -16.27 5.66
N ASP A 26 14.68 -16.97 4.52
CA ASP A 26 15.44 -16.56 3.35
C ASP A 26 14.67 -15.46 2.63
N ALA A 27 15.06 -14.21 2.90
CA ALA A 27 14.46 -13.01 2.36
C ALA A 27 15.51 -12.15 1.65
N LYS A 28 15.11 -11.45 0.59
CA LYS A 28 15.96 -10.54 -0.18
C LYS A 28 15.17 -9.32 -0.60
N ALA A 29 15.70 -8.12 -0.34
CA ALA A 29 15.16 -6.88 -0.88
C ALA A 29 15.87 -6.48 -2.19
N GLU A 30 15.11 -6.06 -3.18
CA GLU A 30 15.56 -5.42 -4.41
C GLU A 30 14.71 -4.18 -4.64
N GLU A 31 15.31 -3.01 -4.44
CA GLU A 31 14.60 -1.72 -4.39
C GLU A 31 13.47 -1.73 -3.34
N SER A 32 12.22 -1.64 -3.77
CA SER A 32 11.03 -1.67 -2.92
C SER A 32 10.35 -3.04 -2.89
N LEU A 33 10.93 -4.07 -3.52
CA LEU A 33 10.38 -5.42 -3.53
C LEU A 33 11.13 -6.31 -2.55
N VAL A 34 10.41 -7.05 -1.72
CA VAL A 34 10.96 -8.07 -0.82
C VAL A 34 10.48 -9.45 -1.27
N THR A 35 11.41 -10.30 -1.64
CA THR A 35 11.15 -11.71 -1.96
C THR A 35 11.49 -12.57 -0.76
N VAL A 36 10.63 -13.55 -0.43
CA VAL A 36 10.85 -14.47 0.69
C VAL A 36 10.41 -15.90 0.34
N ASP A 37 11.24 -16.90 0.66
CA ASP A 37 10.88 -18.30 0.44
C ASP A 37 10.03 -18.86 1.59
N LYS A 38 8.82 -18.29 1.74
CA LYS A 38 7.83 -18.75 2.69
C LYS A 38 6.42 -18.40 2.23
N THR A 39 5.46 -19.28 2.48
CA THR A 39 4.03 -19.02 2.25
C THR A 39 3.39 -18.37 3.47
N ASN A 40 2.43 -17.46 3.24
CA ASN A 40 1.64 -16.79 4.27
C ASN A 40 2.46 -15.95 5.28
N VAL A 41 3.10 -14.90 4.76
CA VAL A 41 3.93 -13.97 5.55
C VAL A 41 3.15 -12.81 6.17
N GLU A 42 1.83 -12.73 5.93
CA GLU A 42 0.97 -11.63 6.34
C GLU A 42 1.04 -11.36 7.85
N ASN A 43 0.92 -12.41 8.67
CA ASN A 43 1.01 -12.28 10.13
C ASN A 43 2.38 -11.79 10.58
N THR A 44 3.46 -12.22 9.92
CA THR A 44 4.82 -11.79 10.23
C THR A 44 5.03 -10.32 9.88
N VAL A 45 4.53 -9.87 8.72
CA VAL A 45 4.60 -8.46 8.33
C VAL A 45 3.75 -7.61 9.27
N ASN A 46 2.56 -8.07 9.67
CA ASN A 46 1.74 -7.37 10.66
C ASN A 46 2.43 -7.25 12.04
N LEU A 47 3.24 -8.23 12.44
CA LEU A 47 4.05 -8.14 13.65
C LEU A 47 5.17 -7.11 13.49
N PHE A 48 5.90 -7.15 12.37
CA PHE A 48 6.91 -6.14 12.03
C PHE A 48 6.34 -4.72 12.15
N LEU A 49 5.20 -4.44 11.51
CA LEU A 49 4.58 -3.11 11.54
C LEU A 49 4.20 -2.66 12.96
N LYS A 50 3.75 -3.58 13.82
CA LYS A 50 3.44 -3.28 15.22
C LYS A 50 4.70 -2.99 16.04
N GLU A 51 5.73 -3.80 15.88
CA GLU A 51 6.99 -3.66 16.62
C GLU A 51 7.77 -2.40 16.20
N THR A 52 7.66 -1.99 14.94
CA THR A 52 8.26 -0.73 14.43
C THR A 52 7.34 0.48 14.57
N VAL A 53 6.17 0.35 15.21
CA VAL A 53 5.19 1.45 15.41
C VAL A 53 4.75 2.12 14.10
N ARG A 54 4.61 1.33 13.02
CA ARG A 54 4.19 1.78 11.68
C ARG A 54 2.73 1.42 11.40
N THR A 55 1.83 1.91 12.26
CA THR A 55 0.41 1.54 12.21
C THR A 55 -0.35 2.09 11.00
N GLU A 56 0.21 3.09 10.32
CA GLU A 56 -0.33 3.68 9.10
C GLU A 56 -0.09 2.83 7.84
N TYR A 57 0.85 1.88 7.90
CA TYR A 57 1.08 0.91 6.84
C TYR A 57 0.15 -0.28 6.99
N LYS A 58 -0.28 -0.83 5.86
CA LYS A 58 -1.06 -2.06 5.81
C LYS A 58 -0.53 -2.99 4.74
N ILE A 59 -0.55 -4.27 5.05
CA ILE A 59 -0.33 -5.32 4.08
C ILE A 59 -1.68 -5.75 3.48
N ARG A 60 -1.75 -5.88 2.15
CA ARG A 60 -2.88 -6.42 1.41
C ARG A 60 -2.44 -7.63 0.60
N ASN A 61 -3.27 -8.65 0.60
CA ASN A 61 -3.10 -9.79 -0.30
C ASN A 61 -3.61 -9.39 -1.70
N LEU A 62 -2.73 -9.47 -2.71
CA LEU A 62 -3.13 -9.30 -4.12
C LEU A 62 -3.46 -10.66 -4.74
N ASP A 63 -2.64 -11.67 -4.44
CA ASP A 63 -2.88 -13.07 -4.77
C ASP A 63 -2.15 -14.01 -3.80
N SER A 64 -2.13 -15.32 -4.08
CA SER A 64 -1.51 -16.34 -3.23
C SER A 64 0.00 -16.14 -2.94
N THR A 65 0.68 -15.34 -3.75
CA THR A 65 2.13 -15.12 -3.75
C THR A 65 2.54 -13.66 -3.75
N HIS A 66 1.63 -12.71 -4.02
CA HIS A 66 1.92 -11.28 -4.06
C HIS A 66 1.16 -10.53 -2.99
N PHE A 67 1.89 -9.71 -2.24
CA PHE A 67 1.36 -8.81 -1.22
C PHE A 67 1.80 -7.38 -1.52
N LEU A 68 0.94 -6.43 -1.19
CA LEU A 68 1.23 -4.99 -1.23
C LEU A 68 1.34 -4.48 0.21
N LEU A 69 2.48 -3.91 0.57
CA LEU A 69 2.71 -3.16 1.79
C LEU A 69 2.72 -1.67 1.46
N SER A 70 1.68 -0.95 1.89
CA SER A 70 1.51 0.46 1.53
C SER A 70 0.96 1.26 2.69
N LYS A 71 1.32 2.54 2.75
CA LYS A 71 0.63 3.52 3.60
C LYS A 71 -0.68 3.92 2.93
N GLU A 72 -1.79 3.78 3.65
CA GLU A 72 -3.07 4.32 3.17
C GLU A 72 -3.09 5.83 3.34
N VAL A 73 -3.41 6.53 2.26
CA VAL A 73 -3.64 7.97 2.24
C VAL A 73 -5.06 8.25 1.78
N THR A 74 -5.65 9.31 2.30
CA THR A 74 -6.95 9.78 1.82
C THR A 74 -6.80 10.48 0.47
N ILE A 75 -7.88 10.63 -0.28
CA ILE A 75 -7.85 11.34 -1.56
C ILE A 75 -7.50 12.82 -1.31
N GLU A 76 -7.97 13.34 -0.17
CA GLU A 76 -7.70 14.69 0.31
C GLU A 76 -6.22 14.91 0.63
N ASP A 77 -5.50 13.89 1.14
CA ASP A 77 -4.05 13.97 1.38
C ASP A 77 -3.23 14.15 0.09
N LEU A 78 -3.83 13.88 -1.07
CA LEU A 78 -3.21 14.04 -2.39
C LEU A 78 -3.62 15.34 -3.10
N ASP A 79 -4.29 16.27 -2.39
CA ASP A 79 -4.92 17.46 -2.97
C ASP A 79 -5.89 17.12 -4.11
N LEU A 80 -6.48 15.92 -4.06
CA LEU A 80 -7.48 15.46 -5.00
C LEU A 80 -8.87 15.61 -4.40
N LEU A 81 -9.86 15.70 -5.27
CA LEU A 81 -11.27 15.79 -4.90
C LEU A 81 -12.02 14.60 -5.49
N SER A 82 -12.99 14.06 -4.75
CA SER A 82 -13.85 12.99 -5.24
C SER A 82 -15.28 13.48 -5.46
N CYS A 83 -15.92 13.02 -6.53
CA CYS A 83 -17.34 13.23 -6.76
C CYS A 83 -18.14 12.33 -5.83
N GLU A 84 -18.93 12.93 -4.96
CA GLU A 84 -19.79 12.26 -3.98
C GLU A 84 -20.86 11.35 -4.61
N MET A 85 -21.21 11.57 -5.87
CA MET A 85 -22.23 10.78 -6.58
C MET A 85 -21.68 9.50 -7.21
N CYS A 86 -20.41 9.47 -7.62
CA CYS A 86 -19.87 8.35 -8.40
C CYS A 86 -18.42 7.95 -8.07
N GLY A 87 -17.75 8.66 -7.16
CA GLY A 87 -16.37 8.41 -6.77
C GLY A 87 -15.32 8.88 -7.76
N TYR A 88 -15.69 9.58 -8.85
CA TYR A 88 -14.73 10.08 -9.83
C TYR A 88 -13.77 11.11 -9.20
N VAL A 89 -12.46 10.95 -9.43
CA VAL A 89 -11.41 11.74 -8.79
C VAL A 89 -10.87 12.82 -9.74
N LEU A 90 -10.76 14.06 -9.25
CA LEU A 90 -10.32 15.23 -10.01
C LEU A 90 -9.30 16.05 -9.22
N SER A 91 -8.52 16.87 -9.93
CA SER A 91 -7.41 17.64 -9.37
C SER A 91 -7.78 19.05 -8.88
N ASN A 92 -8.98 19.53 -9.18
CA ASN A 92 -9.42 20.86 -8.78
C ASN A 92 -10.95 21.01 -8.76
N GLU A 93 -11.41 22.06 -8.07
CA GLU A 93 -12.83 22.32 -7.84
C GLU A 93 -13.62 22.65 -9.12
N ILE A 94 -12.99 23.29 -10.11
CA ILE A 94 -13.66 23.69 -11.36
C ILE A 94 -14.03 22.44 -12.16
N GLU A 95 -13.10 21.50 -12.28
CA GLU A 95 -13.35 20.21 -12.92
C GLU A 95 -14.42 19.42 -12.18
N LEU A 96 -14.36 19.38 -10.84
CA LEU A 96 -15.37 18.70 -10.02
C LEU A 96 -16.76 19.31 -10.21
N MET A 97 -16.86 20.64 -10.23
CA MET A 97 -18.12 21.33 -10.47
C MET A 97 -18.69 20.98 -11.86
N ASN A 98 -17.85 21.00 -12.90
CA ASN A 98 -18.27 20.64 -14.25
C ASN A 98 -18.72 19.18 -14.35
N HIS A 99 -17.99 18.27 -13.70
CA HIS A 99 -18.36 16.86 -13.61
C HIS A 99 -19.70 16.67 -12.89
N ARG A 100 -19.93 17.33 -11.75
CA ARG A 100 -21.20 17.29 -11.00
C ARG A 100 -22.40 17.73 -11.85
N ARG A 101 -22.22 18.73 -12.72
CA ARG A 101 -23.28 19.19 -13.64
C ARG A 101 -23.75 18.11 -14.61
N LEU A 102 -22.87 17.19 -15.01
CA LEU A 102 -23.25 16.08 -15.88
C LEU A 102 -24.16 15.06 -15.18
N HIS A 103 -24.03 14.90 -13.86
CA HIS A 103 -24.96 14.08 -13.08
C HIS A 103 -26.33 14.76 -12.90
N GLY A 104 -26.34 16.07 -12.70
CA GLY A 104 -27.56 16.88 -12.54
C GLY A 104 -28.23 17.31 -13.84
N SER A 105 -27.72 16.86 -14.99
CA SER A 105 -28.37 17.08 -16.30
C SER A 105 -29.41 15.99 -16.56
N VAL A 106 -30.50 16.03 -15.78
CA VAL A 106 -31.76 15.33 -16.07
C VAL A 106 -32.89 16.35 -16.01
#